data_AF-A0A7R9W5F0-F1
#
_entry.id   AF-A0A7R9W5F0-F1
#
_cell.length_a   1.000
_cell.length_b   1.000
_cell.length_c   1.000
_cell.angle_alpha   90.00
_cell.angle_beta   90.00
_cell.angle_gamma   90.00
#
_symmetry.space_group_name_H-M   'P 1'
#
loop_
_entity.id
_entity.type
_entity.pdbx_description
1 polymer ?
#
loop_
_entity_poly.entity_id
_entity_poly.type
_entity_poly.pdbx_seq_one_letter_code
_entity_poly.pdbx_strand_id
1 'polypeptide(L)'
;MAAIICEALCTSSFFSYRSMATVLNAPPIALGVKAGIDLYGEMIVAFDDEQNDCGGNCWKRKPCRGSVWLLVHGTVSTGHVVAAWYIYRKITEEIVNDNDDDYFRDDLYCDSQPPYQREDLPNSTNSPAPKSEAGRAWQVLCHDPKISVYILLTVFYSIWMSIGSRWVVSGSFQTDEIQGSSCPESIRTEMLTGIGFGYVFYSLGASTLFNAFCLAYCRNSTEVNREISSAVLGSNGTASRNMEASIRGHSSRIENIGASFSPYPNDSNAQRDIPTATDVFVYDEENERRVERETKAAIDGSAIGSKVGKTLGLSRKMTSELETNAARASMAIIERVDSARSLVEGLSW
;
A
#
# COMPACT_ATOMS: atom_id res chain seq x y z
N MET A 1 -17.53 3.59 1.16
CA MET A 1 -16.60 3.41 0.02
C MET A 1 -15.21 3.99 0.25
N ALA A 2 -15.04 5.24 0.67
CA ALA A 2 -13.71 5.83 0.88
C ALA A 2 -12.84 5.10 1.92
N ALA A 3 -13.42 4.59 3.02
CA ALA A 3 -12.70 3.79 4.01
C ALA A 3 -12.24 2.43 3.45
N ILE A 4 -13.08 1.76 2.64
CA ILE A 4 -12.74 0.50 1.96
C ILE A 4 -11.65 0.73 0.92
N ILE A 5 -11.68 1.87 0.19
CA ILE A 5 -10.62 2.26 -0.73
C ILE A 5 -9.33 2.55 0.06
N CYS A 6 -9.39 3.23 1.19
CA CYS A 6 -8.22 3.51 2.03
C CYS A 6 -7.62 2.21 2.61
N GLU A 7 -8.46 1.29 3.08
CA GLU A 7 -8.03 -0.01 3.61
C GLU A 7 -7.49 -0.92 2.49
N ALA A 8 -8.07 -0.89 1.28
CA ALA A 8 -7.54 -1.57 0.09
C ALA A 8 -6.23 -0.96 -0.43
N LEU A 9 -6.08 0.37 -0.33
CA LEU A 9 -4.84 1.09 -0.65
C LEU A 9 -3.75 0.82 0.39
N CYS A 10 -4.13 0.54 1.64
CA CYS A 10 -3.21 0.22 2.74
C CYS A 10 -2.84 -1.27 2.83
N THR A 11 -3.67 -2.19 2.30
CA THR A 11 -3.43 -3.64 2.41
C THR A 11 -2.44 -4.18 1.38
N SER A 12 -2.25 -3.52 0.23
CA SER A 12 -1.20 -3.88 -0.72
C SER A 12 -0.77 -2.66 -1.55
N SER A 13 0.38 -2.09 -1.22
CA SER A 13 0.94 -0.94 -1.96
C SER A 13 1.11 -1.23 -3.47
N PHE A 14 1.29 -2.50 -3.85
CA PHE A 14 1.41 -2.96 -5.22
C PHE A 14 0.07 -3.14 -5.96
N PHE A 15 -1.06 -3.23 -5.25
CA PHE A 15 -2.39 -3.27 -5.86
C PHE A 15 -2.71 -1.98 -6.64
N SER A 16 -2.33 -0.84 -6.07
CA SER A 16 -2.49 0.49 -6.68
C SER A 16 -1.73 0.59 -8.00
N TYR A 17 -0.47 0.13 -8.01
CA TYR A 17 0.36 0.10 -9.20
C TYR A 17 -0.22 -0.81 -10.29
N ARG A 18 -0.66 -2.03 -9.93
CA ARG A 18 -1.32 -2.96 -10.87
C ARG A 18 -2.57 -2.35 -11.52
N SER A 19 -3.41 -1.71 -10.70
CA SER A 19 -4.66 -1.10 -11.16
C SER A 19 -4.37 0.08 -12.10
N MET A 20 -3.42 0.93 -11.74
CA MET A 20 -2.98 2.07 -12.56
C MET A 20 -2.38 1.59 -13.90
N ALA A 21 -1.53 0.56 -13.86
CA ALA A 21 -0.95 -0.02 -15.07
C ALA A 21 -2.03 -0.58 -16.01
N THR A 22 -3.04 -1.26 -15.46
CA THR A 22 -4.14 -1.82 -16.26
C THR A 22 -5.00 -0.72 -16.87
N VAL A 23 -5.41 0.27 -16.09
CA VAL A 23 -6.31 1.34 -16.55
C VAL A 23 -5.64 2.23 -17.59
N LEU A 24 -4.40 2.66 -17.36
CA LEU A 24 -3.72 3.60 -18.26
C LEU A 24 -3.18 2.95 -19.53
N ASN A 25 -2.92 1.63 -19.54
CA ASN A 25 -2.50 0.92 -20.74
C ASN A 25 -3.68 0.32 -21.55
N ALA A 26 -4.89 0.28 -21.01
CA ALA A 26 -6.05 -0.24 -21.74
C ALA A 26 -6.34 0.53 -23.06
N PRO A 27 -6.34 1.88 -23.09
CA PRO A 27 -6.56 2.60 -24.35
C PRO A 27 -5.45 2.35 -25.40
N PRO A 28 -4.14 2.46 -25.07
CA PRO A 28 -3.06 2.02 -25.96
C PRO A 28 -3.22 0.61 -26.54
N ILE A 29 -3.64 -0.36 -25.73
CA ILE A 29 -3.86 -1.73 -26.17
C ILE A 29 -5.00 -1.79 -27.18
N ALA A 30 -6.14 -1.15 -26.89
CA ALA A 30 -7.28 -1.11 -27.78
C ALA A 30 -6.93 -0.46 -29.14
N LEU A 31 -6.16 0.64 -29.11
CA LEU A 31 -5.67 1.32 -30.31
C LEU A 31 -4.69 0.44 -31.10
N GLY A 32 -3.79 -0.29 -30.42
CA GLY A 32 -2.87 -1.21 -31.08
C GLY A 32 -3.58 -2.40 -31.72
N VAL A 33 -4.60 -2.96 -31.07
CA VAL A 33 -5.45 -4.03 -31.64
C VAL A 33 -6.19 -3.51 -32.88
N LYS A 34 -6.80 -2.33 -32.79
CA LYS A 34 -7.47 -1.70 -33.94
C LYS A 34 -6.51 -1.51 -35.10
N ALA A 35 -5.34 -0.92 -34.87
CA ALA A 35 -4.33 -0.72 -35.90
C ALA A 35 -3.84 -2.05 -36.51
N GLY A 36 -3.75 -3.11 -35.71
CA GLY A 36 -3.43 -4.46 -36.18
C GLY A 36 -4.51 -5.04 -37.09
N ILE A 37 -5.79 -4.86 -36.76
CA ILE A 37 -6.93 -5.28 -37.60
C ILE A 37 -6.91 -4.51 -38.92
N ASP A 38 -6.69 -3.20 -38.89
CA ASP A 38 -6.65 -2.36 -40.10
C ASP A 38 -5.48 -2.79 -41.02
N LEU A 39 -4.29 -3.04 -40.45
CA LEU A 39 -3.13 -3.55 -41.19
C LEU A 39 -3.36 -4.93 -41.79
N TYR A 40 -4.04 -5.82 -41.07
CA TYR A 40 -4.33 -7.17 -41.57
C TYR A 40 -5.42 -7.16 -42.64
N GLY A 41 -6.43 -6.30 -42.51
CA GLY A 41 -7.47 -6.10 -43.51
C GLY A 41 -6.90 -5.58 -44.83
N GLU A 42 -5.99 -4.61 -44.78
CA GLU A 42 -5.27 -4.12 -45.97
C GLU A 42 -4.45 -5.23 -46.65
N MET A 43 -3.86 -6.13 -45.87
CA MET A 43 -3.10 -7.26 -46.39
C MET A 43 -3.98 -8.28 -47.11
N ILE A 44 -5.17 -8.59 -46.57
CA ILE A 44 -6.10 -9.55 -47.21
C ILE A 44 -6.61 -9.00 -48.55
N VAL A 45 -7.05 -7.73 -48.59
CA VAL A 45 -7.58 -7.12 -49.82
C VAL A 45 -6.52 -7.09 -50.92
N ALA A 46 -5.24 -6.93 -50.57
CA ALA A 46 -4.16 -6.97 -51.54
C ALA A 46 -4.02 -8.34 -52.23
N PHE A 47 -4.37 -9.46 -51.57
CA PHE A 47 -4.28 -10.80 -52.16
C PHE A 47 -5.43 -11.10 -53.15
N ASP A 48 -6.62 -10.53 -52.95
CA ASP A 48 -7.77 -10.79 -53.83
C ASP A 48 -7.67 -10.04 -55.18
N ASP A 49 -6.99 -8.89 -55.22
CA ASP A 49 -6.80 -8.09 -56.44
C ASP A 49 -5.65 -8.58 -57.34
N GLU A 50 -4.95 -9.66 -56.97
CA GLU A 50 -3.84 -10.25 -57.76
C GLU A 50 -4.26 -10.73 -59.16
N GLN A 51 -5.56 -10.88 -59.40
CA GLN A 51 -6.06 -11.50 -60.63
C GLN A 51 -6.41 -10.52 -61.74
N ASN A 52 -6.51 -9.20 -61.47
CA ASN A 52 -6.94 -8.21 -62.45
C ASN A 52 -5.88 -7.10 -62.70
N ASP A 53 -4.96 -7.39 -63.62
CA ASP A 53 -4.30 -6.44 -64.55
C ASP A 53 -3.61 -5.18 -63.97
N CYS A 54 -3.10 -5.24 -62.74
CA CYS A 54 -2.27 -4.17 -62.19
C CYS A 54 -0.81 -4.38 -62.60
N GLY A 55 -0.36 -3.74 -63.69
CA GLY A 55 0.99 -3.85 -64.28
C GLY A 55 2.19 -3.71 -63.31
N GLY A 56 2.55 -4.81 -62.63
CA GLY A 56 3.82 -5.05 -61.94
C GLY A 56 4.08 -4.32 -60.61
N ASN A 57 3.28 -3.32 -60.24
CA ASN A 57 3.61 -2.41 -59.12
C ASN A 57 2.56 -2.32 -57.99
N CYS A 58 1.45 -3.07 -58.04
CA CYS A 58 0.37 -2.97 -57.03
C CYS A 58 0.76 -3.47 -55.62
N TRP A 59 1.81 -4.28 -55.50
CA TRP A 59 2.23 -4.93 -54.26
C TRP A 59 3.01 -4.07 -53.27
N LYS A 60 3.14 -2.75 -53.52
CA LYS A 60 4.01 -1.86 -52.74
C LYS A 60 3.28 -0.81 -51.91
N ARG A 61 2.04 -1.06 -51.47
CA ARG A 61 1.47 -0.22 -50.41
C ARG A 61 2.21 -0.50 -49.10
N LYS A 62 3.17 0.37 -48.78
CA LYS A 62 3.85 0.36 -47.49
C LYS A 62 2.80 0.71 -46.41
N PRO A 63 2.75 -0.03 -45.29
CA PRO A 63 1.82 0.29 -44.23
C PRO A 63 2.08 1.69 -43.67
N CYS A 64 1.02 2.38 -43.24
CA CYS A 64 1.17 3.67 -42.59
C CYS A 64 2.08 3.54 -41.36
N ARG A 65 3.12 4.37 -41.27
CA ARG A 65 4.06 4.34 -40.13
C ARG A 65 3.35 4.54 -38.80
N GLY A 66 2.29 5.37 -38.78
CA GLY A 66 1.46 5.58 -37.60
C GLY A 66 0.75 4.31 -37.11
N SER A 67 0.20 3.51 -38.01
CA SER A 67 -0.45 2.23 -37.66
C SER A 67 0.57 1.22 -37.08
N VAL A 68 1.75 1.14 -37.69
CA VAL A 68 2.85 0.32 -37.17
C VAL A 68 3.28 0.80 -35.79
N TRP A 69 3.35 2.12 -35.58
CA TRP A 69 3.66 2.71 -34.28
C TRP A 69 2.65 2.31 -33.21
N LEU A 70 1.35 2.43 -33.51
CA LEU A 70 0.25 2.06 -32.62
C LEU A 70 0.26 0.57 -32.27
N LEU A 71 0.54 -0.30 -33.24
CA LEU A 71 0.63 -1.74 -33.02
C LEU A 71 1.75 -2.10 -32.03
N VAL A 72 2.96 -1.55 -32.24
CA VAL A 72 4.09 -1.76 -31.33
C VAL A 72 3.78 -1.15 -29.96
N HIS A 73 3.19 0.04 -29.92
CA HIS A 73 2.81 0.72 -28.67
C HIS A 73 1.84 -0.13 -27.85
N GLY A 74 0.78 -0.66 -28.47
CA GLY A 74 -0.18 -1.56 -27.82
C GLY A 74 0.47 -2.88 -27.35
N THR A 75 1.43 -3.42 -28.10
CA THR A 75 2.16 -4.63 -27.70
C THR A 75 3.01 -4.39 -26.45
N VAL A 76 3.76 -3.28 -26.41
CA VAL A 76 4.58 -2.93 -25.25
C VAL A 76 3.71 -2.59 -24.04
N SER A 77 2.59 -1.88 -24.25
CA SER A 77 1.59 -1.62 -23.22
C SER A 77 0.99 -2.91 -22.63
N THR A 78 0.75 -3.93 -23.45
CA THR A 78 0.36 -5.27 -22.98
C THR A 78 1.45 -5.87 -22.09
N GLY A 79 2.71 -5.75 -22.50
CA GLY A 79 3.86 -6.17 -21.70
C GLY A 79 3.93 -5.48 -20.33
N HIS A 80 3.63 -4.18 -20.25
CA HIS A 80 3.56 -3.44 -18.98
C HIS A 80 2.45 -3.98 -18.07
N VAL A 81 1.27 -4.29 -18.61
CA VAL A 81 0.18 -4.89 -17.82
C VAL A 81 0.60 -6.26 -17.28
N VAL A 82 1.13 -7.13 -18.13
CA VAL A 82 1.60 -8.47 -17.73
C VAL A 82 2.68 -8.37 -16.65
N ALA A 83 3.64 -7.46 -16.80
CA ALA A 83 4.69 -7.25 -15.82
C ALA A 83 4.15 -6.70 -14.47
N ALA A 84 3.19 -5.78 -14.51
CA ALA A 84 2.57 -5.27 -13.29
C ALA A 84 1.81 -6.37 -12.54
N TRP A 85 1.13 -7.26 -13.26
CA TRP A 85 0.50 -8.46 -12.69
C TRP A 85 1.53 -9.45 -12.12
N TYR A 86 2.64 -9.65 -12.83
CA TYR A 86 3.74 -10.49 -12.36
C TYR A 86 4.31 -9.99 -11.04
N ILE A 87 4.66 -8.70 -10.94
CA ILE A 87 5.19 -8.06 -9.73
C ILE A 87 4.20 -8.22 -8.58
N TYR A 88 2.93 -7.91 -8.81
CA TYR A 88 1.87 -8.03 -7.80
C TYR A 88 1.75 -9.46 -7.27
N ARG A 89 1.69 -10.45 -8.18
CA ARG A 89 1.56 -11.87 -7.82
C ARG A 89 2.79 -12.34 -7.05
N LYS A 90 3.99 -12.03 -7.55
CA LYS A 90 5.26 -12.46 -6.95
C LYS A 90 5.43 -11.94 -5.53
N ILE A 91 5.00 -10.71 -5.26
CA ILE A 91 5.07 -10.12 -3.91
C ILE A 91 4.00 -10.73 -2.99
N THR A 92 2.81 -11.03 -3.52
CA THR A 92 1.68 -11.51 -2.72
C THR A 92 1.78 -13.01 -2.37
N GLU A 93 2.12 -13.88 -3.32
CA GLU A 93 2.26 -15.34 -3.09
C GLU A 93 3.34 -15.64 -2.05
N GLU A 94 4.39 -14.85 -2.07
CA GLU A 94 5.55 -15.05 -1.24
C GLU A 94 5.24 -14.64 0.23
N ILE A 95 4.23 -13.79 0.47
CA ILE A 95 3.73 -13.50 1.82
C ILE A 95 2.90 -14.66 2.36
N VAL A 96 2.13 -15.34 1.51
CA VAL A 96 1.28 -16.46 1.92
C VAL A 96 2.13 -17.67 2.31
N ASN A 97 3.13 -18.02 1.51
CA ASN A 97 3.95 -19.21 1.76
C ASN A 97 4.82 -19.09 3.02
N ASP A 98 5.26 -17.88 3.41
CA ASP A 98 6.05 -17.69 4.63
C ASP A 98 5.24 -17.94 5.92
N ASN A 99 3.90 -17.88 5.87
CA ASN A 99 3.06 -18.08 7.05
C ASN A 99 2.77 -19.56 7.34
N ASP A 100 2.94 -20.46 6.36
CA ASP A 100 2.60 -21.88 6.53
C ASP A 100 3.77 -22.74 7.05
N ASP A 101 5.02 -22.29 6.89
CA ASP A 101 6.21 -23.08 7.26
C ASP A 101 6.64 -22.94 8.74
N ASP A 102 6.07 -21.99 9.51
CA ASP A 102 6.44 -21.80 10.94
C ASP A 102 5.48 -22.49 11.92
N TYR A 103 4.39 -23.10 11.44
CA TYR A 103 3.44 -23.86 12.29
C TYR A 103 3.57 -25.38 12.19
N PHE A 104 4.47 -25.91 11.34
CA PHE A 104 4.63 -27.36 11.14
C PHE A 104 6.07 -27.85 11.33
N ARG A 105 6.78 -27.29 12.33
CA ARG A 105 8.08 -27.80 12.75
C ARG A 105 8.28 -27.92 14.26
N ASP A 106 7.19 -28.11 14.99
CA ASP A 106 7.20 -28.85 16.26
C ASP A 106 6.61 -30.24 16.01
N ASP A 107 7.22 -31.27 16.60
CA ASP A 107 6.77 -32.66 16.64
C ASP A 107 6.98 -33.53 15.38
N LEU A 108 8.25 -33.93 15.12
CA LEU A 108 8.65 -35.35 14.98
C LEU A 108 10.09 -35.45 14.45
N TYR A 109 11.09 -35.54 15.34
CA TYR A 109 12.20 -36.47 15.14
C TYR A 109 12.97 -36.74 16.45
N CYS A 110 12.63 -37.88 17.05
CA CYS A 110 13.43 -38.81 17.84
C CYS A 110 14.38 -38.28 18.92
N ASP A 111 13.85 -38.29 20.15
CA ASP A 111 14.23 -39.24 21.22
C ASP A 111 15.58 -39.97 21.08
N SER A 112 16.31 -39.97 22.20
CA SER A 112 17.54 -40.71 22.55
C SER A 112 18.91 -40.17 22.10
N GLN A 113 19.40 -39.15 22.80
CA GLN A 113 20.83 -39.07 23.14
C GLN A 113 21.08 -38.76 24.63
N PRO A 114 22.16 -39.31 25.22
CA PRO A 114 22.33 -39.51 26.67
C PRO A 114 22.71 -38.23 27.43
N PRO A 115 22.60 -38.24 28.78
CA PRO A 115 22.87 -37.07 29.60
C PRO A 115 24.38 -36.80 29.66
N TYR A 116 24.83 -35.78 28.92
CA TYR A 116 26.12 -35.16 29.18
C TYR A 116 25.88 -33.71 29.60
N GLN A 117 26.08 -33.44 30.89
CA GLN A 117 26.11 -32.10 31.44
C GLN A 117 27.28 -31.33 30.80
N ARG A 118 26.96 -30.30 30.03
CA ARG A 118 27.90 -29.23 29.69
C ARG A 118 27.27 -27.92 30.11
N GLU A 119 27.69 -27.47 31.29
CA GLU A 119 27.55 -26.09 31.74
C GLU A 119 28.34 -25.17 30.78
N ASP A 120 27.76 -24.00 30.53
CA ASP A 120 28.40 -22.74 30.13
C ASP A 120 28.97 -22.60 28.71
N LEU A 121 28.07 -22.35 27.74
CA LEU A 121 28.21 -21.20 26.83
C LEU A 121 26.84 -20.92 26.18
N PRO A 122 26.29 -19.70 26.22
CA PRO A 122 25.07 -19.36 25.50
C PRO A 122 25.36 -19.42 24.00
N ASN A 123 25.10 -20.59 23.43
CA ASN A 123 25.19 -20.84 22.00
C ASN A 123 24.02 -20.07 21.37
N SER A 124 24.30 -18.80 21.06
CA SER A 124 23.48 -17.90 20.26
C SER A 124 22.96 -18.66 19.06
N THR A 125 21.72 -19.14 19.16
CA THR A 125 20.98 -19.77 18.10
C THR A 125 20.92 -18.75 16.96
N ASN A 126 21.70 -19.00 15.92
CA ASN A 126 21.71 -18.26 14.66
C ASN A 126 20.40 -18.50 13.91
N SER A 127 19.26 -18.15 14.50
CA SER A 127 18.01 -18.06 13.76
C SER A 127 18.22 -16.98 12.69
N PRO A 128 18.10 -17.32 11.41
CA PRO A 128 18.25 -16.33 10.35
C PRO A 128 17.22 -15.24 10.61
N ALA A 129 17.68 -14.01 10.86
CA ALA A 129 16.82 -12.88 11.15
C ALA A 129 15.71 -12.78 10.07
N PRO A 130 14.45 -12.53 10.47
CA PRO A 130 13.33 -12.48 9.54
C PRO A 130 13.66 -11.51 8.40
N LYS A 131 13.57 -12.01 7.16
CA LYS A 131 13.87 -11.20 5.98
C LYS A 131 12.75 -10.20 5.79
N SER A 132 13.03 -8.97 6.18
CA SER A 132 12.18 -7.81 5.91
C SER A 132 11.51 -7.80 4.52
N GLU A 133 10.26 -7.35 4.45
CA GLU A 133 9.54 -7.12 3.18
C GLU A 133 10.35 -6.25 2.19
N ALA A 134 11.05 -5.24 2.70
CA ALA A 134 11.94 -4.38 1.91
C ALA A 134 13.15 -5.14 1.34
N GLY A 135 13.78 -6.00 2.15
CA GLY A 135 14.88 -6.86 1.71
C GLY A 135 14.42 -7.84 0.64
N ARG A 136 13.19 -8.34 0.73
CA ARG A 136 12.57 -9.21 -0.27
C ARG A 136 12.26 -8.46 -1.56
N ALA A 137 11.65 -7.28 -1.49
CA ALA A 137 11.38 -6.45 -2.65
C ALA A 137 12.68 -6.07 -3.38
N TRP A 138 13.74 -5.75 -2.64
CA TRP A 138 15.07 -5.51 -3.20
C TRP A 138 15.68 -6.76 -3.84
N GLN A 139 15.56 -7.91 -3.17
CA GLN A 139 16.03 -9.19 -3.70
C GLN A 139 15.33 -9.53 -5.02
N VAL A 140 14.02 -9.32 -5.11
CA VAL A 140 13.26 -9.47 -6.36
C VAL A 140 13.74 -8.49 -7.41
N LEU A 141 13.95 -7.21 -7.08
CA LEU A 141 14.38 -6.21 -8.05
C LEU A 141 15.77 -6.50 -8.65
N CYS A 142 16.70 -6.97 -7.81
CA CYS A 142 18.10 -7.16 -8.20
C CYS A 142 18.41 -8.56 -8.73
N HIS A 143 17.71 -9.59 -8.27
CA HIS A 143 18.02 -10.98 -8.61
C HIS A 143 16.97 -11.67 -9.48
N ASP A 144 15.78 -11.10 -9.68
CA ASP A 144 14.80 -11.68 -10.60
C ASP A 144 15.07 -11.24 -12.05
N PRO A 145 15.53 -12.15 -12.93
CA PRO A 145 15.80 -11.82 -14.33
C PRO A 145 14.56 -11.29 -15.06
N LYS A 146 13.34 -11.65 -14.63
CA LYS A 146 12.10 -11.17 -15.25
C LYS A 146 11.88 -9.68 -14.97
N ILE A 147 12.33 -9.18 -13.82
CA ILE A 147 12.30 -7.74 -13.52
C ILE A 147 13.31 -6.99 -14.38
N SER A 148 14.48 -7.58 -14.66
CA SER A 148 15.44 -6.98 -15.61
C SER A 148 14.83 -6.85 -17.01
N VAL A 149 14.11 -7.87 -17.49
CA VAL A 149 13.37 -7.80 -18.76
C VAL A 149 12.33 -6.67 -18.74
N TYR A 150 11.63 -6.49 -17.62
CA TYR A 150 10.67 -5.40 -17.46
C TYR A 150 11.33 -4.00 -17.50
N ILE A 151 12.51 -3.83 -16.91
CA ILE A 151 13.27 -2.57 -17.00
C ILE A 151 13.64 -2.29 -18.46
N LEU A 152 14.13 -3.29 -19.19
CA LEU A 152 14.43 -3.16 -20.62
C LEU A 152 13.19 -2.80 -21.45
N LEU A 153 12.04 -3.43 -21.14
CA LEU A 153 10.75 -3.09 -21.76
C LEU A 153 10.39 -1.62 -21.52
N THR A 154 10.59 -1.12 -20.30
CA THR A 154 10.31 0.28 -19.93
C THR A 154 11.23 1.27 -20.67
N VAL A 155 12.51 0.94 -20.81
CA VAL A 155 13.46 1.75 -21.59
C VAL A 155 13.06 1.77 -23.07
N PHE A 156 12.75 0.60 -23.63
CA PHE A 156 12.25 0.51 -25.01
C PHE A 156 10.98 1.33 -25.21
N TYR A 157 10.02 1.25 -24.27
CA TYR A 157 8.78 2.03 -24.30
C TYR A 157 9.07 3.54 -24.34
N SER A 158 9.98 4.03 -23.50
CA SER A 158 10.36 5.45 -23.46
C SER A 158 10.97 5.93 -24.79
N ILE A 159 11.86 5.12 -25.38
CA ILE A 159 12.43 5.41 -26.70
C ILE A 159 11.34 5.42 -27.77
N TRP A 160 10.46 4.41 -27.76
CA TRP A 160 9.36 4.28 -28.73
C TRP A 160 8.37 5.44 -28.66
N MET A 161 8.04 5.88 -27.44
CA MET A 161 7.23 7.07 -27.16
C MET A 161 7.88 8.33 -27.75
N SER A 162 9.19 8.48 -27.56
CA SER A 162 9.94 9.62 -28.09
C SER A 162 9.96 9.65 -29.63
N ILE A 163 10.06 8.48 -30.27
CA ILE A 163 9.95 8.34 -31.73
C ILE A 163 8.56 8.77 -32.20
N GLY A 164 7.50 8.27 -31.55
CA GLY A 164 6.11 8.61 -31.88
C GLY A 164 5.83 10.11 -31.76
N SER A 165 6.26 10.72 -30.64
CA SER A 165 6.15 12.17 -30.43
C SER A 165 6.85 12.96 -31.53
N ARG A 166 8.07 12.57 -31.93
CA ARG A 166 8.78 13.21 -33.04
C ARG A 166 8.04 13.07 -34.36
N TRP A 167 7.48 11.90 -34.67
CA TRP A 167 6.73 11.67 -35.90
C TRP A 167 5.45 12.52 -35.96
N VAL A 168 4.71 12.61 -34.85
CA VAL A 168 3.50 13.43 -34.78
C VAL A 168 3.81 14.92 -34.93
N VAL A 169 4.86 15.42 -34.28
CA VAL A 169 5.27 16.83 -34.36
C VAL A 169 5.80 17.20 -35.75
N SER A 170 6.58 16.31 -36.37
CA SER A 170 7.17 16.56 -37.70
C SER A 170 6.22 16.28 -38.87
N GLY A 171 5.10 15.60 -38.64
CA GLY A 171 4.22 15.10 -39.70
C GLY A 171 4.77 13.88 -40.45
N SER A 172 5.95 13.36 -40.07
CA SER A 172 6.64 12.24 -40.74
C SER A 172 6.05 10.84 -40.48
N PHE A 173 4.89 10.78 -39.81
CA PHE A 173 4.10 9.56 -39.68
C PHE A 173 3.42 9.16 -41.00
N GLN A 174 3.36 10.06 -41.98
CA GLN A 174 2.96 9.77 -43.35
C GLN A 174 4.14 9.16 -44.12
N THR A 175 3.88 8.19 -45.00
CA THR A 175 4.91 7.64 -45.90
C THR A 175 5.14 8.59 -47.07
N ASP A 176 6.24 9.33 -47.04
CA ASP A 176 6.56 10.46 -47.95
C ASP A 176 6.72 10.14 -49.45
N GLU A 177 6.47 8.91 -49.90
CA GLU A 177 7.07 8.43 -51.16
C GLU A 177 6.09 8.10 -52.28
N ILE A 178 4.78 8.10 -52.04
CA ILE A 178 3.80 7.80 -53.09
C ILE A 178 2.75 8.90 -53.08
N GLN A 179 2.85 9.81 -54.06
CA GLN A 179 1.88 10.86 -54.36
C GLN A 179 0.48 10.24 -54.50
N GLY A 180 -0.30 10.19 -53.42
CA GLY A 180 -1.71 9.78 -53.49
C GLY A 180 -2.28 9.04 -52.28
N SER A 181 -1.47 8.47 -51.39
CA SER A 181 -1.99 7.75 -50.20
C SER A 181 -1.56 8.41 -48.90
N SER A 182 -2.25 9.51 -48.53
CA SER A 182 -2.15 10.07 -47.19
C SER A 182 -2.75 9.08 -46.18
N CYS A 183 -2.08 8.86 -45.04
CA CYS A 183 -2.70 8.11 -43.95
C CYS A 183 -4.00 8.80 -43.50
N PRO A 184 -5.03 8.03 -43.10
CA PRO A 184 -6.25 8.61 -42.53
C PRO A 184 -5.94 9.53 -41.35
N GLU A 185 -6.60 10.69 -41.25
CA GLU A 185 -6.42 11.65 -40.13
C GLU A 185 -6.77 11.02 -38.77
N SER A 186 -7.58 9.96 -38.77
CA SER A 186 -7.85 9.16 -37.56
C SER A 186 -6.58 8.61 -36.92
N ILE A 187 -5.60 8.15 -37.72
CA ILE A 187 -4.33 7.59 -37.22
C ILE A 187 -3.57 8.63 -36.41
N ARG A 188 -3.56 9.90 -36.86
CA ARG A 188 -2.90 10.98 -36.13
C ARG A 188 -3.55 11.20 -34.76
N THR A 189 -4.88 11.19 -34.70
CA THR A 189 -5.65 11.38 -33.46
C THR A 189 -5.44 10.22 -32.49
N GLU A 190 -5.38 9.00 -33.01
CA GLU A 190 -5.08 7.78 -32.25
C GLU A 190 -3.64 7.80 -31.71
N MET A 191 -2.66 8.18 -32.53
CA MET A 191 -1.28 8.36 -32.07
C MET A 191 -1.18 9.40 -30.96
N LEU A 192 -1.83 10.56 -31.10
CA LEU A 192 -1.87 11.59 -30.06
C LEU A 192 -2.47 11.07 -28.76
N THR A 193 -3.54 10.28 -28.85
CA THR A 193 -4.20 9.66 -27.70
C THR A 193 -3.28 8.62 -27.04
N GLY A 194 -2.66 7.73 -27.83
CA GLY A 194 -1.69 6.76 -27.34
C GLY A 194 -0.48 7.41 -26.66
N ILE A 195 0.04 8.50 -27.23
CA ILE A 195 1.12 9.31 -26.64
C ILE A 195 0.66 9.95 -25.31
N GLY A 196 -0.53 10.54 -25.29
CA GLY A 196 -1.09 11.15 -24.08
C GLY A 196 -1.19 10.15 -22.93
N PHE A 197 -1.86 9.01 -23.16
CA PHE A 197 -1.97 7.95 -22.17
C PHE A 197 -0.61 7.36 -21.78
N GLY A 198 0.32 7.22 -22.72
CA GLY A 198 1.65 6.70 -22.43
C GLY A 198 2.48 7.61 -21.52
N TYR A 199 2.42 8.93 -21.69
CA TYR A 199 3.08 9.86 -20.77
C TYR A 199 2.40 9.90 -19.40
N VAL A 200 1.06 9.86 -19.35
CA VAL A 200 0.32 9.80 -18.08
C VAL A 200 0.66 8.51 -17.33
N PHE A 201 0.73 7.37 -18.02
CA PHE A 201 1.22 6.11 -17.45
C PHE A 201 2.65 6.23 -16.96
N TYR A 202 3.55 6.84 -17.73
CA TYR A 202 4.93 6.99 -17.31
C TYR A 202 5.05 7.80 -16.02
N SER A 203 4.35 8.94 -15.92
CA SER A 203 4.38 9.79 -14.73
C SER A 203 3.66 9.17 -13.53
N LEU A 204 2.40 8.76 -13.67
CA LEU A 204 1.60 8.22 -12.57
C LEU A 204 2.01 6.79 -12.21
N GLY A 205 2.35 5.97 -13.20
CA GLY A 205 2.84 4.61 -13.01
C GLY A 205 4.19 4.59 -12.30
N ALA A 206 5.15 5.43 -12.70
CA ALA A 206 6.42 5.53 -11.99
C ALA A 206 6.23 6.06 -10.56
N SER A 207 5.36 7.06 -10.37
CA SER A 207 5.08 7.62 -9.05
C SER A 207 4.43 6.61 -8.11
N THR A 208 3.45 5.83 -8.61
CA THR A 208 2.80 4.77 -7.82
C THR A 208 3.75 3.62 -7.50
N LEU A 209 4.61 3.23 -8.44
CA LEU A 209 5.64 2.23 -8.21
C LEU A 209 6.66 2.71 -7.16
N PHE A 210 7.15 3.95 -7.28
CA PHE A 210 8.08 4.54 -6.32
C PHE A 210 7.46 4.63 -4.93
N ASN A 211 6.21 5.10 -4.83
CA ASN A 211 5.48 5.15 -3.56
C ASN A 211 5.31 3.74 -2.97
N ALA A 212 5.06 2.72 -3.79
CA ALA A 212 4.94 1.34 -3.32
C ALA A 212 6.25 0.82 -2.70
N PHE A 213 7.39 1.10 -3.34
CA PHE A 213 8.71 0.76 -2.81
C PHE A 213 9.05 1.56 -1.54
N CYS A 214 8.77 2.87 -1.52
CA CYS A 214 8.97 3.70 -0.33
C CYS A 214 8.17 3.18 0.87
N LEU A 215 6.90 2.80 0.67
CA LEU A 215 6.06 2.25 1.72
C LEU A 215 6.57 0.89 2.22
N ALA A 216 6.99 0.00 1.30
CA ALA A 216 7.59 -1.29 1.67
C ALA A 216 8.87 -1.09 2.50
N TYR A 217 9.69 -0.10 2.14
CA TYR A 217 10.89 0.26 2.89
C TYR A 217 10.57 0.82 4.29
N CYS A 218 9.63 1.76 4.39
CA CYS A 218 9.25 2.37 5.66
C CYS A 218 8.63 1.36 6.63
N ARG A 219 7.75 0.47 6.14
CA ARG A 219 7.09 -0.56 6.98
C ARG A 219 8.10 -1.44 7.69
N ASN A 220 9.11 -1.91 6.95
CA ASN A 220 10.19 -2.70 7.52
C ASN A 220 10.90 -2.00 8.70
N SER A 221 11.22 -0.71 8.56
CA SER A 221 11.90 0.03 9.63
C SER A 221 11.09 0.09 10.92
N THR A 222 9.76 0.13 10.83
CA THR A 222 8.89 0.20 12.00
C THR A 222 8.79 -1.11 12.75
N GLU A 223 8.83 -2.24 12.04
CA GLU A 223 8.74 -3.58 12.62
C GLU A 223 10.02 -3.94 13.37
N VAL A 224 11.18 -3.71 12.74
CA VAL A 224 12.49 -3.87 13.40
C VAL A 224 12.59 -3.00 14.65
N ASN A 225 12.13 -1.74 14.58
CA ASN A 225 12.11 -0.86 15.75
C ASN A 225 11.15 -1.36 16.85
N ARG A 226 10.05 -2.04 16.49
CA ARG A 226 9.10 -2.62 17.45
C ARG A 226 9.70 -3.82 18.16
N GLU A 227 10.38 -4.72 17.44
CA GLU A 227 11.07 -5.88 18.01
C GLU A 227 12.24 -5.47 18.91
N ILE A 228 13.05 -4.50 18.50
CA ILE A 228 14.11 -3.95 19.35
C ILE A 228 13.50 -3.33 20.61
N SER A 229 12.40 -2.57 20.46
CA SER A 229 11.72 -1.95 21.61
C SER A 229 11.16 -3.01 22.57
N SER A 230 10.56 -4.10 22.07
CA SER A 230 10.04 -5.17 22.91
C SER A 230 11.14 -5.99 23.57
N ALA A 231 12.26 -6.25 22.89
CA ALA A 231 13.42 -6.93 23.46
C ALA A 231 14.08 -6.09 24.58
N VAL A 232 14.25 -4.78 24.36
CA VAL A 232 14.82 -3.86 25.37
C VAL A 232 13.88 -3.71 26.57
N LEU A 233 12.57 -3.59 26.34
CA LEU A 233 11.58 -3.51 27.43
C LEU A 233 11.43 -4.83 28.19
N GLY A 234 11.49 -5.97 27.49
CA GLY A 234 11.46 -7.31 28.10
C GLY A 234 12.68 -7.60 28.98
N SER A 235 13.88 -7.18 28.54
CA SER A 235 15.13 -7.35 29.29
C SER A 235 15.17 -6.54 30.60
N ASN A 236 14.51 -5.39 30.67
CA ASN A 236 14.44 -4.60 31.90
C ASN A 236 13.36 -5.09 32.87
N GLY A 237 12.35 -5.81 32.37
CA GLY A 237 11.27 -6.37 33.19
C GLY A 237 11.75 -7.50 34.13
N THR A 238 12.68 -8.34 33.70
CA THR A 238 13.26 -9.41 34.52
C THR A 238 14.27 -8.89 35.55
N ALA A 239 15.05 -7.87 35.22
CA ALA A 239 15.92 -7.19 36.19
C ALA A 239 15.09 -6.48 37.29
N SER A 240 13.98 -5.85 36.92
CA SER A 240 13.08 -5.18 37.87
C SER A 240 12.35 -6.18 38.79
N ARG A 241 11.85 -7.30 38.26
CA ARG A 241 11.20 -8.35 39.08
C ARG A 241 12.16 -9.04 40.05
N ASN A 242 13.43 -9.21 39.68
CA ASN A 242 14.44 -9.76 40.60
C ASN A 242 14.83 -8.76 41.70
N MET A 243 14.77 -7.45 41.44
CA MET A 243 14.96 -6.42 42.47
C MET A 243 13.77 -6.36 43.44
N GLU A 244 12.54 -6.55 42.96
CA GLU A 244 11.34 -6.58 43.81
C GLU A 244 11.27 -7.82 44.71
N ALA A 245 11.75 -8.98 44.21
CA ALA A 245 11.89 -10.20 45.02
C ALA A 245 12.96 -10.05 46.12
N SER A 246 14.03 -9.30 45.87
CA SER A 246 15.05 -8.99 46.88
C SER A 246 14.55 -8.04 47.98
N ILE A 247 13.54 -7.19 47.70
CA ILE A 247 13.00 -6.23 48.68
C ILE A 247 11.88 -6.87 49.52
N ARG A 248 11.09 -7.81 48.98
CA ARG A 248 10.09 -8.55 49.78
C ARG A 248 10.71 -9.53 50.78
N GLY A 249 11.99 -9.90 50.62
CA GLY A 249 12.75 -10.66 51.61
C GLY A 249 13.18 -9.86 52.85
N HIS A 250 12.89 -8.56 52.93
CA HIS A 250 13.23 -7.72 54.09
C HIS A 250 12.04 -6.96 54.70
N SER A 251 10.82 -7.17 54.22
CA SER A 251 9.61 -6.53 54.75
C SER A 251 8.68 -7.54 55.42
N SER A 252 9.22 -8.30 56.38
CA SER A 252 8.44 -9.11 57.31
C SER A 252 8.59 -8.55 58.73
N ARG A 253 8.37 -7.24 58.91
CA ARG A 253 8.13 -6.64 60.24
C ARG A 253 7.64 -5.18 60.19
N ILE A 254 6.48 -4.91 59.61
CA ILE A 254 5.66 -3.76 60.06
C ILE A 254 4.22 -4.23 60.15
N GLU A 255 3.75 -4.27 61.39
CA GLU A 255 2.39 -4.58 61.80
C GLU A 255 1.42 -3.48 61.34
N ASN A 256 0.20 -3.92 60.99
CA ASN A 256 -1.08 -3.23 61.18
C ASN A 256 -1.11 -1.70 61.13
N ILE A 257 -1.56 -1.17 59.98
CA ILE A 257 -2.34 0.08 59.96
C ILE A 257 -3.63 -0.20 59.20
N GLY A 258 -4.71 -0.37 59.97
CA GLY A 258 -6.07 -0.42 59.45
C GLY A 258 -6.51 0.98 59.02
N ALA A 259 -6.87 1.13 57.75
CA ALA A 259 -7.56 2.32 57.26
C ALA A 259 -9.07 2.10 57.39
N SER A 260 -9.66 2.74 58.40
CA SER A 260 -11.11 2.90 58.58
C SER A 260 -11.61 3.99 57.64
N PHE A 261 -12.58 3.66 56.78
CA PHE A 261 -13.33 4.63 55.98
C PHE A 261 -14.51 5.15 56.79
N SER A 262 -14.52 6.46 57.05
CA SER A 262 -15.65 7.17 57.66
C SER A 262 -16.60 7.68 56.57
N PRO A 263 -17.93 7.51 56.68
CA PRO A 263 -18.90 8.16 55.79
C PRO A 263 -19.06 9.64 56.13
N TYR A 264 -19.32 10.45 55.10
CA TYR A 264 -19.60 11.89 55.18
C TYR A 264 -20.86 12.21 56.02
N PRO A 265 -20.91 13.39 56.66
CA PRO A 265 -22.09 13.83 57.41
C PRO A 265 -23.20 14.39 56.50
N ASN A 266 -24.43 14.09 56.91
CA ASN A 266 -25.69 14.70 56.47
C ASN A 266 -25.68 16.22 56.71
N ASP A 267 -25.98 16.99 55.67
CA ASP A 267 -26.55 18.32 55.82
C ASP A 267 -28.01 18.32 55.33
N SER A 268 -28.90 18.49 56.29
CA SER A 268 -30.33 18.73 56.15
C SER A 268 -30.59 20.22 55.91
N ASN A 269 -31.43 20.52 54.90
CA ASN A 269 -32.39 21.65 54.81
C ASN A 269 -32.33 22.39 53.46
N ALA A 270 -33.07 21.89 52.47
CA ALA A 270 -33.73 22.73 51.48
C ALA A 270 -34.97 22.01 50.94
N GLN A 271 -36.11 22.43 51.46
CA GLN A 271 -37.44 22.01 51.06
C GLN A 271 -37.92 22.95 49.95
N ARG A 272 -38.11 22.45 48.71
CA ARG A 272 -39.22 22.85 47.80
C ARG A 272 -39.22 22.10 46.46
N ASP A 273 -40.44 21.66 46.15
CA ASP A 273 -41.07 21.41 44.86
C ASP A 273 -40.47 20.32 43.95
N ILE A 274 -41.10 19.14 44.07
CA ILE A 274 -41.03 17.99 43.18
C ILE A 274 -41.97 18.24 41.98
N PRO A 275 -41.48 18.38 40.73
CA PRO A 275 -42.23 17.93 39.59
C PRO A 275 -41.95 16.44 39.39
N THR A 276 -42.97 15.60 39.61
CA THR A 276 -43.02 14.21 39.14
C THR A 276 -43.04 14.22 37.62
N ALA A 277 -41.87 14.24 37.01
CA ALA A 277 -41.63 13.69 35.68
C ALA A 277 -40.77 12.45 35.90
N THR A 278 -41.40 11.27 35.79
CA THR A 278 -40.70 10.00 35.64
C THR A 278 -40.02 10.03 34.26
N ASP A 279 -38.87 10.70 34.19
CA ASP A 279 -37.97 10.55 33.05
C ASP A 279 -37.46 9.12 33.07
N VAL A 280 -38.02 8.32 32.16
CA VAL A 280 -37.44 7.05 31.77
C VAL A 280 -36.05 7.38 31.24
N PHE A 281 -35.02 7.07 32.02
CA PHE A 281 -33.64 7.04 31.54
C PHE A 281 -33.57 5.97 30.46
N VAL A 282 -33.83 6.36 29.22
CA VAL A 282 -33.53 5.55 28.05
C VAL A 282 -32.02 5.45 28.03
N TYR A 283 -31.52 4.28 28.42
CA TYR A 283 -30.12 3.93 28.28
C TYR A 283 -29.82 3.92 26.78
N ASP A 284 -29.13 4.96 26.32
CA ASP A 284 -28.71 5.09 24.93
C ASP A 284 -27.34 4.42 24.77
N GLU A 285 -27.35 3.15 24.37
CA GLU A 285 -26.16 2.33 24.11
C GLU A 285 -25.23 2.98 23.07
N GLU A 286 -25.76 3.83 22.19
CA GLU A 286 -24.99 4.54 21.18
C GLU A 286 -24.14 5.66 21.80
N ASN A 287 -24.68 6.35 22.80
CA ASN A 287 -23.97 7.40 23.52
C ASN A 287 -22.79 6.82 24.33
N GLU A 288 -22.94 5.63 24.92
CA GLU A 288 -21.85 4.95 25.64
C GLU A 288 -20.71 4.54 24.70
N ARG A 289 -21.03 3.94 23.54
CA ARG A 289 -20.03 3.59 22.51
C ARG A 289 -19.34 4.82 21.92
N ARG A 290 -20.02 5.96 21.87
CA ARG A 290 -19.42 7.23 21.44
C ARG A 290 -18.39 7.72 22.46
N VAL A 291 -18.75 7.76 23.74
CA VAL A 291 -17.84 8.18 24.82
C VAL A 291 -16.61 7.27 24.90
N GLU A 292 -16.77 5.96 24.72
CA GLU A 292 -15.65 5.01 24.69
C GLU A 292 -14.68 5.30 23.52
N ARG A 293 -15.22 5.54 22.31
CA ARG A 293 -14.43 5.88 21.12
C ARG A 293 -13.67 7.20 21.29
N GLU A 294 -14.34 8.23 21.80
CA GLU A 294 -13.71 9.54 22.06
C GLU A 294 -12.60 9.43 23.12
N THR A 295 -12.84 8.68 24.20
CA THR A 295 -11.85 8.45 25.27
C THR A 295 -10.63 7.69 24.74
N LYS A 296 -10.85 6.62 23.97
CA LYS A 296 -9.77 5.83 23.37
C LYS A 296 -8.92 6.69 22.42
N ALA A 297 -9.55 7.50 21.57
CA ALA A 297 -8.85 8.38 20.64
C ALA A 297 -8.05 9.48 21.34
N ALA A 298 -8.56 10.01 22.46
CA ALA A 298 -7.82 10.97 23.27
C ALA A 298 -6.58 10.32 23.91
N ILE A 299 -6.69 9.09 24.42
CA ILE A 299 -5.57 8.32 24.98
C ILE A 299 -4.52 8.03 23.91
N ASP A 300 -4.95 7.53 22.75
CA ASP A 300 -4.05 7.21 21.62
C ASP A 300 -3.35 8.47 21.09
N GLY A 301 -4.10 9.57 20.93
CA GLY A 301 -3.54 10.88 20.54
C GLY A 301 -2.49 11.39 21.53
N SER A 302 -2.78 11.30 22.82
CA SER A 302 -1.83 11.67 23.88
C SER A 302 -0.57 10.81 23.84
N ALA A 303 -0.69 9.49 23.70
CA ALA A 303 0.45 8.57 23.61
C ALA A 303 1.35 8.89 22.41
N ILE A 304 0.76 9.22 21.25
CA ILE A 304 1.48 9.67 20.06
C ILE A 304 2.24 10.98 20.34
N GLY A 305 1.56 11.99 20.91
CA GLY A 305 2.19 13.26 21.26
C GLY A 305 3.39 13.10 22.21
N SER A 306 3.27 12.20 23.19
CA SER A 306 4.36 11.88 24.13
C SER A 306 5.56 11.28 23.42
N LYS A 307 5.31 10.32 22.51
CA LYS A 307 6.36 9.63 21.75
C LYS A 307 7.08 10.59 20.80
N VAL A 308 6.34 11.47 20.12
CA VAL A 308 6.93 12.49 19.23
C VAL A 308 7.76 13.48 20.04
N GLY A 309 7.25 13.98 21.17
CA GLY A 309 7.99 14.92 22.02
C GLY A 309 9.31 14.35 22.54
N LYS A 310 9.32 13.08 22.96
CA LYS A 310 10.55 12.37 23.36
C LYS A 310 11.54 12.20 22.20
N THR A 311 11.03 11.84 21.01
CA THR A 311 11.87 11.62 19.81
C THR A 311 12.53 12.91 19.34
N LEU A 312 11.83 14.04 19.46
CA LEU A 312 12.33 15.36 19.09
C LEU A 312 13.18 16.03 20.18
N GLY A 313 13.38 15.39 21.33
CA GLY A 313 14.14 15.96 22.45
C GLY A 313 13.51 17.22 23.03
N LEU A 314 12.18 17.37 22.95
CA LEU A 314 11.48 18.55 23.42
C LEU A 314 11.52 18.64 24.96
N SER A 315 11.47 19.88 25.47
CA SER A 315 11.30 20.11 26.90
C SER A 315 10.00 19.47 27.42
N ARG A 316 9.93 19.10 28.71
CA ARG A 316 8.71 18.51 29.30
C ARG A 316 7.47 19.36 29.06
N LYS A 317 7.61 20.69 29.11
CA LYS A 317 6.51 21.63 28.84
C LYS A 317 5.99 21.49 27.41
N MET A 318 6.89 21.49 26.42
CA MET A 318 6.52 21.32 25.01
C MET A 318 5.96 19.92 24.72
N THR A 319 6.48 18.87 25.34
CA THR A 319 5.94 17.51 25.21
C THR A 319 4.52 17.42 25.75
N SER A 320 4.22 18.03 26.90
CA SER A 320 2.86 18.06 27.47
C SER A 320 1.87 18.87 26.60
N GLU A 321 2.33 19.98 26.01
CA GLU A 321 1.53 20.73 25.04
C GLU A 321 1.25 19.90 23.78
N LEU A 322 2.24 19.13 23.32
CA LEU A 322 2.12 18.25 22.15
C LEU A 322 1.17 17.06 22.42
N GLU A 323 1.25 16.44 23.59
CA GLU A 323 0.30 15.40 24.06
C GLU A 323 -1.13 15.92 24.04
N THR A 324 -1.36 17.11 24.61
CA THR A 324 -2.70 17.72 24.68
C THR A 324 -3.24 18.09 23.29
N ASN A 325 -2.39 18.63 22.42
CA ASN A 325 -2.78 18.99 21.05
C ASN A 325 -3.05 17.75 20.19
N ALA A 326 -2.26 16.69 20.34
CA ALA A 326 -2.46 15.43 19.64
C ALA A 326 -3.75 14.72 20.10
N ALA A 327 -4.06 14.74 21.40
CA ALA A 327 -5.34 14.24 21.92
C ALA A 327 -6.54 15.02 21.33
N ARG A 328 -6.47 16.37 21.29
CA ARG A 328 -7.52 17.19 20.66
C ARG A 328 -7.67 16.92 19.17
N ALA A 329 -6.56 16.77 18.45
CA ALA A 329 -6.59 16.45 17.02
C ALA A 329 -7.25 15.10 16.73
N SER A 330 -6.95 14.07 17.53
CA SER A 330 -7.58 12.75 17.42
C SER A 330 -9.10 12.81 17.65
N MET A 331 -9.56 13.57 18.65
CA MET A 331 -10.99 13.75 18.88
C MET A 331 -11.69 14.47 17.72
N ALA A 332 -11.08 15.54 17.18
CA ALA A 332 -11.64 16.29 16.05
C ALA A 332 -11.76 15.43 14.76
N ILE A 333 -10.85 14.48 14.57
CA ILE A 333 -10.93 13.53 13.45
C ILE A 333 -12.13 12.60 13.62
N ILE A 334 -12.35 12.04 14.82
CA ILE A 334 -13.50 11.18 15.10
C ILE A 334 -14.82 11.93 14.87
N GLU A 335 -14.92 13.16 15.37
CA GLU A 335 -16.13 13.99 15.18
C GLU A 335 -16.46 14.17 13.69
N ARG A 336 -15.45 14.42 12.85
CA ARG A 336 -15.65 14.53 11.40
C ARG A 336 -16.00 13.21 10.72
N VAL A 337 -15.45 12.10 11.20
CA VAL A 337 -15.78 10.76 10.70
C VAL A 337 -17.23 10.41 11.02
N ASP A 338 -17.67 10.68 12.26
CA ASP A 338 -19.07 10.44 12.67
C ASP A 338 -20.03 11.37 11.92
N SER A 339 -19.66 12.64 11.67
CA SER A 339 -20.44 13.55 10.83
C SER A 339 -20.52 13.10 9.36
N ALA A 340 -19.43 12.57 8.80
CA ALA A 340 -19.45 12.02 7.45
C ALA A 340 -20.30 10.74 7.37
N ARG A 341 -20.30 9.93 8.42
CA ARG A 341 -21.11 8.71 8.51
C ARG A 341 -22.60 9.03 8.52
N SER A 342 -23.04 9.99 9.33
CA SER A 342 -24.45 10.38 9.39
C SER A 342 -24.96 10.95 8.06
N LEU A 343 -24.12 11.68 7.31
CA LEU A 343 -24.43 12.14 5.96
C LEU A 343 -24.62 10.98 4.97
N VAL A 344 -23.80 9.93 5.06
CA VAL A 344 -23.90 8.74 4.18
C VAL A 344 -25.14 7.92 4.51
N GLU A 345 -25.46 7.73 5.78
CA GLU A 345 -26.68 7.03 6.23
C GLU A 345 -27.96 7.82 5.87
N GLY A 346 -27.89 9.15 5.78
CA GLY A 346 -28.97 9.99 5.26
C GLY A 346 -29.20 9.90 3.75
N LEU A 347 -28.18 9.47 2.98
CA LEU A 347 -28.26 9.33 1.51
C LEU A 347 -28.75 7.95 1.06
N SER A 348 -28.92 6.99 1.96
CA SER A 348 -29.32 5.61 1.63
C SER A 348 -30.84 5.36 1.65
N TRP A 349 -31.65 6.39 1.37
CA TRP A 349 -33.11 6.32 1.32
C TRP A 349 -33.66 6.44 -0.09
#